data_AF-A0A9P8VTR1-F1
#
_entry.id   AF-A0A9P8VTR1-F1
#
_cell.length_a   1.000
_cell.length_b   1.000
_cell.length_c   1.000
_cell.angle_alpha   90.00
_cell.angle_beta   90.00
_cell.angle_gamma   90.00
#
_symmetry.space_group_name_H-M   'P 1'
#
loop_
_entity.id
_entity.type
_entity.pdbx_description
1 polymer ?
#
loop_
_entity_poly.entity_id
_entity_poly.type
_entity_poly.pdbx_seq_one_letter_code
_entity_poly.pdbx_strand_id
1 'polypeptide(L)'
;MATSLHRGDAATYQVFFAKYVFWVVSFPVIIIALGLISGVSWATIFFNVFLAWAWIISYLCAAYTASNYKWGFWAFGTAVWFLLALQTMWHGRSSAGRVNLRGDYVSLAGWLNLLWLLYPIAFAVSDGGNVISVTKSFIFFGILDVLMLPVIGFAFLFLSRKWDYGHLNLHFTQYGRVTGRDGVCPMMTAAPGTSAHAAAPAGQHGVVTA
;
A
#
# COMPACT_ATOMS: atom_id res chain seq x y z
N MET A 1 -3.42 -56.70 15.98
CA MET A 1 -4.62 -55.85 16.13
C MET A 1 -4.50 -54.72 15.14
N ALA A 2 -5.42 -54.67 14.17
CA ALA A 2 -5.25 -54.00 12.89
C ALA A 2 -5.29 -52.47 12.97
N THR A 3 -4.40 -51.87 12.18
CA THR A 3 -4.25 -50.45 11.84
C THR A 3 -5.40 -49.99 10.94
N SER A 4 -6.49 -49.40 11.47
CA SER A 4 -7.61 -49.00 10.62
C SER A 4 -8.60 -47.97 11.21
N LEU A 5 -8.17 -46.79 11.65
CA LEU A 5 -9.15 -45.75 12.05
C LEU A 5 -8.88 -44.30 11.60
N HIS A 6 -7.90 -44.00 10.75
CA HIS A 6 -7.71 -42.63 10.22
C HIS A 6 -7.30 -42.59 8.73
N ARG A 7 -7.71 -43.58 7.93
CA ARG A 7 -7.51 -43.57 6.46
C ARG A 7 -8.71 -42.97 5.70
N GLY A 8 -9.82 -42.68 6.40
CA GLY A 8 -10.98 -41.96 5.85
C GLY A 8 -10.77 -40.46 5.72
N ASP A 9 -9.83 -39.90 6.49
CA ASP A 9 -9.45 -38.48 6.46
C ASP A 9 -8.17 -38.24 5.64
N ALA A 10 -8.00 -38.97 4.54
CA ALA A 10 -7.46 -38.35 3.34
C ALA A 10 -8.48 -37.33 2.77
N ALA A 11 -9.18 -36.62 3.66
CA ALA A 11 -10.09 -35.54 3.40
C ALA A 11 -9.24 -34.51 2.67
N THR A 12 -9.52 -34.37 1.39
CA THR A 12 -8.92 -33.42 0.47
C THR A 12 -8.65 -32.12 1.22
N TYR A 13 -7.38 -31.81 1.47
CA TYR A 13 -7.01 -30.53 2.07
C TYR A 13 -7.57 -29.44 1.16
N GLN A 14 -8.65 -28.80 1.61
CA GLN A 14 -9.43 -27.91 0.79
C GLN A 14 -8.85 -26.50 0.92
N VAL A 15 -7.97 -26.15 -0.02
CA VAL A 15 -7.47 -24.78 -0.16
C VAL A 15 -8.58 -23.92 -0.76
N PHE A 16 -8.98 -22.89 -0.03
CA PHE A 16 -9.93 -21.92 -0.57
C PHE A 16 -9.22 -20.83 -1.33
N PHE A 17 -9.09 -21.03 -2.63
CA PHE A 17 -8.46 -20.08 -3.54
C PHE A 17 -9.13 -18.68 -3.49
N ALA A 18 -10.46 -18.64 -3.34
CA ALA A 18 -11.25 -17.40 -3.36
C ALA A 18 -10.78 -16.34 -2.34
N LYS A 19 -10.30 -16.75 -1.15
CA LYS A 19 -9.82 -15.79 -0.15
C LYS A 19 -8.55 -15.06 -0.61
N TYR A 20 -7.66 -15.76 -1.31
CA TYR A 20 -6.43 -15.15 -1.85
C TYR A 20 -6.76 -14.18 -2.98
N VAL A 21 -7.75 -14.49 -3.83
CA VAL A 21 -8.25 -13.58 -4.87
C VAL A 21 -8.81 -12.31 -4.22
N PHE A 22 -9.57 -12.45 -3.14
CA PHE A 22 -10.05 -11.31 -2.37
C PHE A 22 -8.89 -10.47 -1.79
N TRP A 23 -7.84 -11.09 -1.26
CA TRP A 23 -6.66 -10.38 -0.73
C TRP A 23 -5.87 -9.63 -1.80
N VAL A 24 -5.78 -10.18 -3.02
CA VAL A 24 -5.13 -9.52 -4.17
C VAL A 24 -5.79 -8.18 -4.49
N VAL A 25 -7.09 -8.02 -4.24
CA VAL A 25 -7.83 -6.78 -4.48
C VAL A 25 -7.87 -5.90 -3.23
N SER A 26 -8.20 -6.48 -2.08
CA SER A 26 -8.45 -5.73 -0.84
C SER A 26 -7.19 -5.09 -0.25
N PHE A 27 -6.04 -5.78 -0.29
CA PHE A 27 -4.80 -5.26 0.30
C PHE A 27 -4.27 -4.04 -0.47
N PRO A 28 -4.19 -4.05 -1.82
CA PRO A 28 -3.81 -2.87 -2.57
C PRO A 28 -4.74 -1.67 -2.35
N VAL A 29 -6.05 -1.90 -2.25
CA VAL A 29 -7.02 -0.81 -2.02
C VAL A 29 -6.68 -0.03 -0.74
N ILE A 30 -6.36 -0.73 0.35
CA ILE A 30 -6.04 -0.07 1.62
C ILE A 30 -4.64 0.55 1.59
N ILE A 31 -3.67 -0.09 0.94
CA ILE A 31 -2.32 0.47 0.77
C ILE A 31 -2.37 1.77 -0.01
N ILE A 32 -3.16 1.80 -1.09
CA ILE A 32 -3.37 3.01 -1.88
C ILE A 32 -4.06 4.07 -1.03
N ALA A 33 -5.12 3.73 -0.31
CA ALA A 33 -5.82 4.67 0.59
C ALA A 33 -4.86 5.29 1.63
N LEU A 34 -4.06 4.47 2.31
CA LEU A 34 -3.04 4.94 3.26
C LEU A 34 -1.95 5.76 2.58
N GLY A 35 -1.50 5.34 1.41
CA GLY A 35 -0.47 6.06 0.64
C GLY A 35 -0.94 7.45 0.20
N LEU A 36 -2.22 7.57 -0.18
CA LEU A 36 -2.83 8.83 -0.56
C LEU A 36 -2.92 9.81 0.62
N ILE A 37 -3.35 9.34 1.80
CA ILE A 37 -3.41 10.13 3.04
C ILE A 37 -2.00 10.57 3.48
N SER A 38 -1.06 9.65 3.43
CA SER A 38 0.31 9.88 3.90
C SER A 38 1.07 10.89 3.05
N GLY A 39 0.59 11.21 1.85
CA GLY A 39 1.30 12.06 0.89
C GLY A 39 2.61 11.44 0.37
N VAL A 40 2.76 10.11 0.44
CA VAL A 40 3.97 9.44 -0.09
C VAL A 40 4.01 9.48 -1.61
N SER A 41 5.22 9.31 -2.15
CA SER A 41 5.43 9.27 -3.60
C SER A 41 4.67 8.11 -4.25
N TRP A 42 4.23 8.28 -5.51
CA TRP A 42 3.57 7.23 -6.27
C TRP A 42 4.43 5.96 -6.39
N ALA A 43 5.73 6.12 -6.60
CA ALA A 43 6.68 5.01 -6.64
C ALA A 43 6.64 4.18 -5.34
N THR A 44 6.55 4.84 -4.18
CA THR A 44 6.42 4.16 -2.88
C THR A 44 5.09 3.42 -2.77
N ILE A 45 3.99 4.00 -3.26
CA ILE A 45 2.68 3.33 -3.24
C ILE A 45 2.73 2.06 -4.11
N PHE A 46 3.24 2.14 -5.33
CA PHE A 46 3.38 0.98 -6.21
C PHE A 46 4.29 -0.09 -5.63
N PHE A 47 5.41 0.32 -5.02
CA PHE A 47 6.31 -0.59 -4.32
C PHE A 47 5.60 -1.33 -3.16
N ASN A 48 4.81 -0.62 -2.37
CA ASN A 48 4.03 -1.24 -1.28
C ASN A 48 2.97 -2.22 -1.81
N VAL A 49 2.31 -1.90 -2.94
CA VAL A 49 1.38 -2.82 -3.61
C VAL A 49 2.10 -4.09 -4.08
N PHE A 50 3.30 -3.94 -4.65
CA PHE A 50 4.12 -5.08 -5.06
C PHE A 50 4.51 -5.97 -3.87
N LEU A 51 4.90 -5.37 -2.74
CA LEU A 51 5.17 -6.11 -1.51
C LEU A 51 3.93 -6.88 -1.01
N ALA A 52 2.74 -6.29 -1.08
CA ALA A 52 1.50 -6.98 -0.69
C ALA A 52 1.20 -8.18 -1.60
N TRP A 53 1.39 -8.05 -2.91
CA TRP A 53 1.26 -9.19 -3.82
C TRP A 53 2.30 -10.27 -3.56
N ALA A 54 3.56 -9.90 -3.35
CA ALA A 54 4.61 -10.85 -3.00
C ALA A 54 4.27 -11.61 -1.70
N TRP A 55 3.69 -10.94 -0.70
CA TRP A 55 3.19 -11.58 0.52
C TRP A 55 2.08 -12.58 0.23
N ILE A 56 1.04 -12.18 -0.51
CA ILE A 56 -0.11 -13.03 -0.84
C ILE A 56 0.31 -14.25 -1.68
N ILE A 57 1.14 -14.06 -2.69
CA ILE A 57 1.64 -15.13 -3.56
C ILE A 57 2.47 -16.12 -2.74
N SER A 58 3.31 -15.63 -1.83
CA SER A 58 4.09 -16.52 -0.95
C SER A 58 3.19 -17.38 -0.07
N TYR A 59 2.10 -16.81 0.43
CA TYR A 59 1.12 -17.54 1.26
C TYR A 59 0.30 -18.53 0.43
N LEU A 60 -0.01 -18.18 -0.82
CA LEU A 60 -0.62 -19.10 -1.76
C LEU A 60 0.30 -20.30 -2.03
N CYS A 61 1.58 -20.06 -2.33
CA CYS A 61 2.58 -21.11 -2.50
C CYS A 61 2.73 -21.98 -1.25
N ALA A 62 2.72 -21.37 -0.06
CA ALA A 62 2.75 -22.09 1.21
C ALA A 62 1.53 -23.01 1.37
N ALA A 63 0.33 -22.54 1.04
CA ALA A 63 -0.89 -23.33 1.15
C ALA A 63 -0.88 -24.53 0.19
N TYR A 64 -0.48 -24.34 -1.06
CA TYR A 64 -0.41 -25.45 -2.04
C TYR A 64 0.74 -26.44 -1.79
N THR A 65 1.68 -26.11 -0.91
CA THR A 65 2.80 -27.01 -0.59
C THR A 65 2.39 -28.01 0.51
N ALA A 66 2.25 -29.28 0.14
CA ALA A 66 1.92 -30.34 1.10
C ALA A 66 3.08 -30.65 2.07
N SER A 67 4.32 -30.49 1.62
CA SER A 67 5.56 -30.76 2.36
C SER A 67 5.88 -29.71 3.44
N ASN A 68 6.81 -30.03 4.34
CA ASN A 68 7.35 -29.11 5.35
C ASN A 68 7.98 -27.84 4.76
N TYR A 69 8.32 -27.84 3.45
CA TYR A 69 8.77 -26.63 2.73
C TYR A 69 7.77 -25.46 2.77
N LYS A 70 6.49 -25.72 3.08
CA LYS A 70 5.46 -24.67 3.23
C LYS A 70 5.86 -23.57 4.23
N TRP A 71 6.57 -23.94 5.29
CA TRP A 71 7.01 -23.00 6.33
C TRP A 71 8.07 -22.01 5.82
N GLY A 72 8.86 -22.39 4.81
CA GLY A 72 9.81 -21.49 4.16
C GLY A 72 9.10 -20.38 3.38
N PHE A 73 8.07 -20.75 2.60
CA PHE A 73 7.23 -19.77 1.88
C PHE A 73 6.45 -18.87 2.84
N TRP A 74 5.94 -19.45 3.95
CA TRP A 74 5.28 -18.68 5.00
C TRP A 74 6.25 -17.68 5.68
N ALA A 75 7.47 -18.12 6.03
CA ALA A 75 8.48 -17.25 6.63
C ALA A 75 8.90 -16.12 5.68
N PHE A 76 9.11 -16.44 4.40
CA PHE A 76 9.41 -15.46 3.36
C PHE A 76 8.27 -14.43 3.22
N GLY A 77 7.03 -14.88 3.07
CA GLY A 77 5.88 -13.98 2.98
C GLY A 77 5.72 -13.10 4.23
N THR A 78 5.96 -13.66 5.42
CA THR A 78 5.91 -12.92 6.69
C THR A 78 7.03 -11.87 6.79
N ALA A 79 8.22 -12.17 6.25
CA ALA A 79 9.31 -11.19 6.15
C ALA A 79 8.96 -10.05 5.18
N VAL A 80 8.34 -10.36 4.04
CA VAL A 80 7.83 -9.33 3.09
C VAL A 80 6.78 -8.45 3.77
N TRP A 81 5.85 -9.04 4.53
CA TRP A 81 4.90 -8.27 5.33
C TRP A 81 5.60 -7.37 6.36
N PHE A 82 6.62 -7.87 7.06
CA PHE A 82 7.36 -7.06 8.02
C PHE A 82 8.03 -5.85 7.35
N LEU A 83 8.58 -6.01 6.14
CA LEU A 83 9.10 -4.90 5.34
C LEU A 83 8.00 -3.89 5.00
N LEU A 84 6.82 -4.37 4.59
CA LEU A 84 5.65 -3.50 4.32
C LEU A 84 5.20 -2.75 5.58
N ALA A 85 5.18 -3.42 6.73
CA ALA A 85 4.84 -2.83 8.03
C ALA A 85 5.84 -1.73 8.42
N LEU A 86 7.14 -1.99 8.27
CA LEU A 86 8.19 -0.98 8.50
C LEU A 86 8.05 0.22 7.57
N GLN A 87 7.73 -0.02 6.29
CA GLN A 87 7.52 1.06 5.33
C GLN A 87 6.36 1.96 5.80
N THR A 88 5.18 1.37 6.01
CA THR A 88 3.98 2.10 6.42
C THR A 88 4.16 2.83 7.75
N MET A 89 4.80 2.20 8.74
CA MET A 89 5.00 2.82 10.05
C MET A 89 6.09 3.91 10.05
N TRP A 90 7.20 3.73 9.34
CA TRP A 90 8.34 4.65 9.41
C TRP A 90 8.27 5.76 8.35
N HIS A 91 8.20 5.37 7.08
CA HIS A 91 8.21 6.32 5.96
C HIS A 91 6.85 6.99 5.80
N GLY A 92 5.77 6.23 6.03
CA GLY A 92 4.42 6.78 6.02
C GLY A 92 4.21 7.82 7.12
N ARG A 93 4.60 7.51 8.37
CA ARG A 93 4.49 8.46 9.49
C ARG A 93 5.31 9.74 9.27
N SER A 94 6.52 9.60 8.74
CA SER A 94 7.40 10.74 8.48
C SER A 94 6.85 11.63 7.36
N SER A 95 6.20 11.04 6.35
CA SER A 95 5.58 11.76 5.24
C SER A 95 4.28 12.44 5.69
N ALA A 96 3.42 11.75 6.45
CA ALA A 96 2.18 12.31 7.00
C ALA A 96 2.43 13.48 7.97
N GLY A 97 3.57 13.49 8.66
CA GLY A 97 4.01 14.63 9.48
C GLY A 97 4.24 15.92 8.69
N ARG A 98 4.59 15.84 7.40
CA ARG A 98 4.76 17.01 6.52
C ARG A 98 3.42 17.61 6.09
N VAL A 99 2.34 16.84 6.22
CA VAL A 99 0.98 17.22 5.80
C VAL A 99 0.07 17.47 7.02
N ASN A 100 0.63 17.62 8.23
CA ASN A 100 -0.08 17.78 9.51
C ASN A 100 -1.14 16.70 9.85
N LEU A 101 -1.12 15.55 9.15
CA LEU A 101 -2.10 14.46 9.29
C LEU A 101 -1.54 13.26 10.05
N ARG A 102 -0.47 13.47 10.85
CA ARG A 102 0.28 12.42 11.52
C ARG A 102 -0.57 11.59 12.50
N GLY A 103 -1.48 12.22 13.23
CA GLY A 103 -2.32 11.55 14.24
C GLY A 103 -3.28 10.54 13.60
N ASP A 104 -4.07 11.02 12.65
CA ASP A 104 -5.02 10.23 11.87
C ASP A 104 -4.32 9.08 11.12
N TYR A 105 -3.21 9.39 10.45
CA TYR A 105 -2.43 8.38 9.73
C TYR A 105 -1.89 7.28 10.66
N VAL A 106 -1.30 7.64 11.80
CA VAL A 106 -0.74 6.67 12.75
C VAL A 106 -1.83 5.79 13.34
N SER A 107 -3.02 6.34 13.62
CA SER A 107 -4.16 5.55 14.09
C SER A 107 -4.61 4.51 13.07
N LEU A 108 -4.77 4.91 11.79
CA LEU A 108 -5.18 3.98 10.72
C LEU A 108 -4.09 2.95 10.40
N ALA A 109 -2.84 3.40 10.26
CA ALA A 109 -1.71 2.52 9.96
C ALA A 109 -1.42 1.56 11.13
N GLY A 110 -1.59 2.01 12.37
CA GLY A 110 -1.48 1.16 13.56
C GLY A 110 -2.57 0.09 13.61
N TRP A 111 -3.83 0.47 13.39
CA TRP A 111 -4.95 -0.48 13.33
C TRP A 111 -4.76 -1.52 12.22
N LEU A 112 -4.35 -1.08 11.02
CA LEU A 112 -4.10 -1.99 9.90
C LEU A 112 -2.95 -2.96 10.19
N ASN A 113 -1.82 -2.48 10.71
CA ASN A 113 -0.68 -3.34 11.01
C ASN A 113 -0.99 -4.34 12.12
N LEU A 114 -1.80 -3.95 13.11
CA LEU A 114 -2.29 -4.87 14.13
C LEU A 114 -3.13 -5.99 13.50
N LEU A 115 -4.09 -5.66 12.64
CA LEU A 115 -4.89 -6.67 11.94
C LEU A 115 -4.03 -7.56 11.04
N TRP A 116 -3.08 -6.98 10.29
CA TRP A 116 -2.18 -7.74 9.44
C TRP A 116 -1.23 -8.66 10.21
N LEU A 117 -0.89 -8.36 11.47
CA LEU A 117 -0.15 -9.29 12.33
C LEU A 117 -0.97 -10.54 12.68
N LEU A 118 -2.31 -10.47 12.70
CA LEU A 118 -3.16 -11.63 12.95
C LEU A 118 -3.27 -12.55 11.72
N TYR A 119 -3.10 -12.06 10.49
CA TYR A 119 -3.09 -12.89 9.27
C TYR A 119 -2.02 -14.01 9.24
N PRO A 120 -0.73 -13.76 9.54
CA PRO A 120 0.30 -14.80 9.57
C PRO A 120 0.01 -15.86 10.64
N ILE A 121 -0.52 -15.45 11.80
CA ILE A 121 -0.89 -16.34 12.91
C ILE A 121 -2.08 -17.21 12.47
N ALA A 122 -3.11 -16.60 11.90
CA ALA A 122 -4.28 -17.29 11.37
C ALA A 122 -3.90 -18.34 10.34
N PHE A 123 -3.03 -17.97 9.40
CA PHE A 123 -2.53 -18.87 8.36
C PHE A 123 -1.74 -20.03 8.97
N ALA A 124 -0.84 -19.75 9.92
CA ALA A 124 -0.02 -20.78 10.55
C ALA A 124 -0.88 -21.82 11.29
N VAL A 125 -1.99 -21.42 11.91
CA VAL A 125 -2.87 -22.32 12.65
C VAL A 125 -3.88 -23.05 11.73
N SER A 126 -4.32 -22.41 10.65
CA SER A 126 -5.27 -22.98 9.68
C SER A 126 -4.58 -23.79 8.58
N ASP A 127 -4.03 -23.13 7.57
CA ASP A 127 -3.45 -23.76 6.38
C ASP A 127 -2.06 -24.38 6.62
N GLY A 128 -1.26 -23.78 7.50
CA GLY A 128 0.08 -24.27 7.83
C GLY A 128 0.07 -25.50 8.73
N GLY A 129 -0.63 -25.38 9.87
CA GLY A 129 -0.65 -26.37 10.94
C GLY A 129 -1.86 -27.31 10.93
N ASN A 130 -2.89 -27.04 10.10
CA ASN A 130 -4.12 -27.84 10.01
C ASN A 130 -4.78 -28.12 11.38
N VAL A 131 -4.66 -27.18 12.31
CA VAL A 131 -5.19 -27.31 13.68
C VAL A 131 -6.68 -26.95 13.72
N ILE A 132 -7.09 -26.04 12.85
CA ILE A 132 -8.45 -25.50 12.79
C ILE A 132 -9.17 -26.00 11.54
N SER A 133 -10.38 -26.54 11.73
CA SER A 133 -11.28 -26.93 10.62
C SER A 133 -11.56 -25.75 9.68
N VAL A 134 -11.71 -26.05 8.40
CA VAL A 134 -12.03 -25.13 7.31
C VAL A 134 -13.06 -24.06 7.70
N THR A 135 -14.20 -24.45 8.27
CA THR A 135 -15.29 -23.53 8.62
C THR A 135 -14.88 -22.50 9.67
N LYS A 136 -14.09 -22.92 10.66
CA LYS A 136 -13.59 -22.03 11.71
C LYS A 136 -12.54 -21.08 11.17
N SER A 137 -11.69 -21.55 10.25
CA SER A 137 -10.73 -20.70 9.55
C SER A 137 -11.43 -19.60 8.73
N PHE A 138 -12.55 -19.92 8.08
CA PHE A 138 -13.38 -18.93 7.38
C PHE A 138 -13.95 -17.87 8.29
N ILE A 139 -14.50 -18.26 9.45
CA ILE A 139 -15.03 -17.30 10.42
C ILE A 139 -13.91 -16.38 10.90
N PHE A 140 -12.73 -16.94 11.18
CA PHE A 140 -11.58 -16.17 11.62
C PHE A 140 -11.16 -15.12 10.57
N PHE A 141 -10.86 -15.54 9.34
CA PHE A 141 -10.48 -14.62 8.27
C PHE A 141 -11.59 -13.64 7.91
N GLY A 142 -12.85 -14.07 7.93
CA GLY A 142 -14.00 -13.19 7.67
C GLY A 142 -14.13 -12.07 8.70
N ILE A 143 -13.90 -12.35 9.99
CA ILE A 143 -13.87 -11.31 11.03
C ILE A 143 -12.72 -10.33 10.75
N LEU A 144 -11.54 -10.82 10.40
CA LEU A 144 -10.40 -9.97 10.04
C LEU A 144 -10.73 -9.08 8.83
N ASP A 145 -11.33 -9.64 7.78
CA ASP A 145 -11.70 -8.90 6.57
C ASP A 145 -12.77 -7.83 6.84
N VAL A 146 -13.75 -8.11 7.72
CA VAL A 146 -14.78 -7.14 8.16
C VAL A 146 -14.19 -6.02 9.02
N LEU A 147 -13.23 -6.34 9.89
CA LEU A 147 -12.50 -5.35 10.68
C LEU A 147 -11.50 -4.55 9.82
N MET A 148 -11.06 -5.11 8.70
CA MET A 148 -10.10 -4.44 7.84
C MET A 148 -10.77 -3.54 6.81
N LEU A 149 -11.72 -4.02 5.99
CA LEU A 149 -12.31 -3.19 4.93
C LEU A 149 -13.40 -2.24 5.46
N PRO A 150 -14.53 -2.74 5.98
CA PRO A 150 -15.61 -1.88 6.49
C PRO A 150 -15.14 -0.89 7.55
N VAL A 151 -14.46 -1.34 8.60
CA VAL A 151 -14.09 -0.46 9.73
C VAL A 151 -13.07 0.59 9.30
N ILE A 152 -12.05 0.23 8.51
CA ILE A 152 -11.09 1.22 7.98
C ILE A 152 -11.81 2.14 6.98
N GLY A 153 -12.71 1.62 6.15
CA GLY A 153 -13.51 2.42 5.22
C GLY A 153 -14.36 3.46 5.93
N PHE A 154 -15.07 3.08 6.99
CA PHE A 154 -15.80 4.03 7.83
C PHE A 154 -14.84 5.01 8.50
N ALA A 155 -13.78 4.54 9.17
CA ALA A 155 -12.80 5.41 9.82
C ALA A 155 -12.22 6.44 8.82
N PHE A 156 -11.93 6.02 7.60
CA PHE A 156 -11.48 6.89 6.51
C PHE A 156 -12.52 7.95 6.16
N LEU A 157 -13.81 7.59 6.01
CA LEU A 157 -14.89 8.55 5.75
C LEU A 157 -15.14 9.53 6.90
N PHE A 158 -14.96 9.09 8.15
CA PHE A 158 -15.10 9.94 9.33
C PHE A 158 -13.95 10.94 9.44
N LEU A 159 -12.72 10.51 9.19
CA LEU A 159 -11.54 11.36 9.26
C LEU A 159 -11.40 12.28 8.04
N SER A 160 -11.79 11.82 6.85
CA SER A 160 -11.70 12.60 5.61
C SER A 160 -12.44 13.94 5.68
N ARG A 161 -13.51 14.02 6.48
CA ARG A 161 -14.24 15.27 6.75
C ARG A 161 -13.40 16.37 7.39
N LYS A 162 -12.25 16.03 7.99
CA LYS A 162 -11.34 16.97 8.66
C LYS A 162 -10.09 17.25 7.84
N TRP A 163 -9.92 16.63 6.68
CA TRP A 163 -8.67 16.69 5.93
C TRP A 163 -8.67 17.87 4.97
N ASP A 164 -7.57 18.62 4.98
CA ASP A 164 -7.29 19.65 3.99
C ASP A 164 -6.69 19.01 2.73
N TYR A 165 -7.53 18.85 1.71
CA TYR A 165 -7.14 18.24 0.44
C TYR A 165 -6.15 19.10 -0.38
N GLY A 166 -6.05 20.41 -0.10
CA GLY A 166 -5.08 21.29 -0.74
C GLY A 166 -3.65 20.94 -0.33
N HIS A 167 -3.45 20.58 0.94
CA HIS A 167 -2.15 20.13 1.44
C HIS A 167 -1.78 18.71 0.99
N LEU A 168 -2.76 17.86 0.67
CA LEU A 168 -2.53 16.50 0.19
C LEU A 168 -1.85 16.44 -1.19
N ASN A 169 -1.77 17.55 -1.95
CA ASN A 169 -1.12 17.62 -3.26
C ASN A 169 -1.48 16.41 -4.16
N LEU A 170 -2.78 16.17 -4.36
CA LEU A 170 -3.31 15.10 -5.22
C LEU A 170 -3.23 15.44 -6.72
N HIS A 171 -2.37 16.39 -7.10
CA HIS A 171 -2.21 16.79 -8.49
C HIS A 171 -1.43 15.72 -9.27
N PHE A 172 -2.05 15.22 -10.35
CA PHE A 172 -1.39 14.37 -11.32
C PHE A 172 -0.54 15.24 -12.24
N THR A 173 0.70 15.54 -11.85
CA THR A 173 1.65 16.21 -12.75
C THR A 173 2.57 15.19 -13.40
N GLN A 174 3.06 15.50 -14.60
CA GLN A 174 4.06 14.69 -15.32
C GLN A 174 5.36 14.46 -14.52
N TYR A 175 5.60 15.25 -13.46
CA TYR A 175 6.77 15.19 -12.58
C TYR A 175 6.49 14.48 -11.23
N GLY A 176 5.30 13.92 -11.01
CA GLY A 176 4.89 13.29 -9.75
C GLY A 176 4.13 14.23 -8.80
N ARG A 177 3.98 13.86 -7.51
CA ARG A 177 3.37 14.75 -6.50
C ARG A 177 4.35 15.86 -6.16
N VAL A 178 4.05 17.08 -6.58
CA VAL A 178 4.86 18.27 -6.27
C VAL A 178 4.50 18.72 -4.86
N THR A 179 5.47 18.76 -3.94
CA THR A 179 5.29 19.36 -2.60
C THR A 179 5.43 20.88 -2.72
N GLY A 180 4.48 21.51 -3.42
CA GLY A 180 4.36 22.97 -3.49
C GLY A 180 3.34 23.42 -2.45
N ARG A 181 3.65 24.47 -1.69
CA ARG A 181 2.80 24.98 -0.60
C ARG A 181 1.41 25.48 -1.07
N ASP A 182 1.20 25.64 -2.38
CA ASP A 182 0.00 26.29 -2.93
C ASP A 182 -0.52 25.67 -4.25
N GLY A 183 -0.16 24.42 -4.59
CA GLY A 183 -0.60 23.82 -5.87
C GLY A 183 -0.06 24.52 -7.13
N VAL A 184 0.80 25.53 -6.97
CA VAL A 184 1.46 26.23 -8.09
C VAL A 184 2.60 25.37 -8.59
N CYS A 185 2.41 24.74 -9.76
CA CYS A 185 3.53 24.21 -10.52
C CYS A 185 4.46 25.38 -10.87
N PRO A 186 5.76 25.34 -10.50
CA PRO A 186 6.69 26.45 -10.77
C PRO A 186 6.82 26.80 -12.26
N MET A 187 6.39 25.90 -13.16
CA MET A 187 6.37 26.13 -14.60
C MET A 187 5.18 26.98 -15.09
N MET A 188 4.07 27.05 -14.33
CA MET A 188 2.94 27.95 -14.68
C MET A 188 3.33 29.42 -14.44
N THR A 189 4.21 29.68 -13.48
CA THR A 189 4.83 31.00 -13.24
C THR A 189 5.95 31.31 -14.25
N ALA A 190 6.46 30.28 -14.94
CA ALA A 190 7.45 30.40 -16.01
C ALA A 190 6.80 30.15 -17.38
N ALA A 191 5.64 30.74 -17.64
CA ALA A 191 5.25 30.98 -19.03
C ALA A 191 6.30 31.94 -19.63
N PRO A 192 6.94 31.61 -20.78
CA PRO A 192 7.82 32.55 -21.44
C PRO A 192 6.96 33.73 -21.86
N GLY A 193 7.13 34.84 -21.13
CA GLY A 193 6.54 36.12 -21.49
C GLY A 193 6.88 36.42 -22.94
N THR A 194 5.81 36.70 -23.69
CA THR A 194 5.74 37.48 -24.91
C THR A 194 7.07 38.14 -25.30
N SER A 195 7.62 37.67 -26.42
CA SER A 195 8.68 38.26 -27.22
C SER A 195 8.89 39.76 -27.03
N ALA A 196 10.03 40.15 -26.45
CA ALA A 196 10.68 41.41 -26.77
C ALA A 196 11.86 41.09 -27.71
N HIS A 197 11.62 41.31 -29.00
CA HIS A 197 12.65 41.35 -30.02
C HIS A 197 13.76 42.33 -29.57
N ALA A 198 14.92 41.82 -29.17
CA ALA A 198 16.13 42.63 -29.13
C ALA A 198 16.58 42.83 -30.58
N ALA A 199 16.09 43.91 -31.20
CA ALA A 199 16.58 44.38 -32.49
C ALA A 199 18.04 44.81 -32.33
N ALA A 200 18.94 44.12 -33.02
CA ALA A 200 20.32 44.54 -33.22
C ALA A 200 20.34 45.82 -34.07
N PRO A 201 21.11 46.87 -33.72
CA PRO A 201 21.35 47.96 -34.65
C PRO A 201 22.58 47.62 -35.50
N ALA A 202 22.38 47.48 -36.81
CA ALA A 202 23.45 47.45 -37.81
C ALA A 202 23.48 48.79 -38.56
N GLY A 203 24.53 49.59 -38.28
CA GLY A 203 25.26 50.50 -39.18
C GLY A 203 24.57 51.73 -39.79
N GLN A 204 25.16 52.93 -39.64
CA GLN A 204 26.05 53.56 -40.65
C GLN A 204 26.38 55.06 -40.38
N HIS A 205 27.63 55.40 -40.73
CA HIS A 205 28.15 56.65 -41.32
C HIS A 205 28.28 57.98 -40.52
N GLY A 206 29.55 58.35 -40.23
CA GLY A 206 30.27 59.34 -41.06
C GLY A 206 30.46 60.79 -40.53
N VAL A 207 31.74 61.20 -40.47
CA VAL A 207 32.28 62.47 -41.04
C VAL A 207 32.49 63.70 -40.10
N VAL A 208 33.78 64.10 -40.01
CA VAL A 208 34.40 65.46 -39.96
C VAL A 208 34.76 66.16 -38.63
N THR A 209 35.96 66.75 -38.72
CA THR A 209 36.85 67.53 -37.85
C THR A 209 36.27 68.73 -37.10
N ALA A 210 36.92 69.08 -35.99
CA ALA A 210 37.51 70.40 -35.76
C ALA A 210 38.73 70.25 -34.83
#